data_AF-A0A2E6I641-F1
#
_entry.id   AF-A0A2E6I641-F1
#
_cell.length_a   1.000
_cell.length_b   1.000
_cell.length_c   1.000
_cell.angle_alpha   90.00
_cell.angle_beta   90.00
_cell.angle_gamma   90.00
#
_symmetry.space_group_name_H-M   'P 1'
#
loop_
_entity.id
_entity.type
_entity.pdbx_description
1 polymer ?
#
loop_
_entity_poly.entity_id
_entity_poly.type
_entity_poly.pdbx_seq_one_letter_code
_entity_poly.pdbx_strand_id
1 'polypeptide(L)'
;MVGYLDSGAGITPDELRRVMIQYPSTAAVKQHRMRNGNFGVIQVSMIGARSAGDSSDVRYQVLIDFRNFPSSTPVAYIRSPSSSEIRHCNIYRSDRYALAPNIDLCAICIGSYAGSFEKLPENREMRLGCFLNQIQYILSNPNPKSKAR
;
A
#
# COMPACT_ATOMS: atom_id res chain seq x y z
N MET A 1 -26.99 6.68 -14.38
CA MET A 1 -25.92 6.10 -13.56
C MET A 1 -25.64 7.09 -12.44
N VAL A 2 -26.32 6.93 -11.31
CA VAL A 2 -26.31 7.92 -10.22
C VAL A 2 -25.04 7.70 -9.42
N GLY A 3 -24.14 8.68 -9.46
CA GLY A 3 -22.92 8.69 -8.66
C GLY A 3 -23.29 8.71 -7.19
N TYR A 4 -23.20 7.56 -6.53
CA TYR A 4 -23.10 7.50 -5.08
C TYR A 4 -21.84 8.28 -4.70
N LEU A 5 -22.04 9.44 -4.09
CA LEU A 5 -20.98 10.17 -3.43
C LEU A 5 -20.42 9.26 -2.33
N ASP A 6 -19.21 8.78 -2.60
CA ASP A 6 -18.26 8.09 -1.72
C ASP A 6 -17.96 8.92 -0.45
N SER A 7 -18.97 9.20 0.37
CA SER A 7 -18.84 10.07 1.55
C SER A 7 -17.80 9.55 2.54
N GLY A 8 -17.52 8.24 2.53
CA GLY A 8 -16.51 7.60 3.37
C GLY A 8 -15.22 7.15 2.68
N ALA A 9 -15.07 7.27 1.36
CA ALA A 9 -13.91 6.66 0.69
C ALA A 9 -12.58 7.40 0.94
N GLY A 10 -11.46 6.68 0.91
CA GLY A 10 -10.14 7.23 1.24
C GLY A 10 -9.81 7.20 2.72
N ILE A 11 -8.64 7.74 3.08
CA ILE A 11 -8.18 7.87 4.46
C ILE A 11 -8.62 9.21 5.05
N THR A 12 -9.28 9.19 6.19
CA THR A 12 -9.67 10.40 6.92
C THR A 12 -8.44 11.08 7.54
N PRO A 13 -8.51 12.39 7.88
CA PRO A 13 -7.43 13.05 8.62
C PRO A 13 -7.10 12.38 9.97
N ASP A 14 -8.08 11.81 10.65
CA ASP A 14 -7.89 11.14 11.94
C ASP A 14 -7.18 9.80 11.79
N GLU A 15 -7.58 9.01 10.79
CA GLU A 15 -6.89 7.76 10.43
C GLU A 15 -5.44 8.04 10.00
N LEU A 16 -5.20 9.07 9.19
CA LEU A 16 -3.85 9.47 8.81
C LEU A 16 -3.00 9.79 10.06
N ARG A 17 -3.55 10.57 10.99
CA ARG A 17 -2.85 10.90 12.25
C ARG A 17 -2.50 9.65 13.05
N ARG A 18 -3.41 8.66 13.14
CA ARG A 18 -3.13 7.38 13.82
C ARG A 18 -2.04 6.58 13.11
N VAL A 19 -2.08 6.50 11.78
CA VAL A 19 -1.03 5.84 11.00
C VAL A 19 0.31 6.53 11.21
N MET A 20 0.37 7.85 11.31
CA MET A 20 1.61 8.59 11.60
C MET A 20 2.19 8.28 12.97
N ILE A 21 1.38 7.89 13.96
CA ILE A 21 1.89 7.45 15.28
C ILE A 21 2.65 6.12 15.14
N GLN A 22 2.08 5.15 14.42
CA GLN A 22 2.69 3.84 14.22
C GLN A 22 3.80 3.86 13.16
N TYR A 23 3.67 4.70 12.15
CA TYR A 23 4.58 4.85 11.02
C TYR A 23 4.90 6.35 10.80
N PRO A 24 5.87 6.93 11.56
CA PRO A 24 6.16 8.37 11.53
C PRO A 24 6.60 8.94 10.18
N SER A 25 7.04 8.09 9.26
CA SER A 25 7.39 8.45 7.88
C SER A 25 6.17 8.68 6.98
N THR A 26 4.96 8.42 7.49
CA THR A 26 3.73 8.53 6.72
C THR A 26 3.42 9.98 6.35
N ALA A 27 3.08 10.20 5.09
CA ALA A 27 2.56 11.46 4.61
C ALA A 27 1.48 11.26 3.56
N ALA A 28 0.49 12.14 3.53
CA ALA A 28 -0.49 12.15 2.44
C ALA A 28 0.14 12.71 1.16
N VAL A 29 -0.20 12.11 0.01
CA VAL A 29 0.14 12.68 -1.30
C VAL A 29 -0.94 13.69 -1.67
N LYS A 30 -0.63 14.98 -1.49
CA LYS A 30 -1.61 16.08 -1.57
C LYS A 30 -2.36 16.15 -2.90
N GLN A 31 -1.72 15.75 -4.00
CA GLN A 31 -2.31 15.70 -5.34
C GLN A 31 -3.48 14.69 -5.44
N HIS A 32 -3.56 13.74 -4.52
CA HIS A 32 -4.64 12.75 -4.42
C HIS A 32 -5.65 13.07 -3.31
N ARG A 33 -5.79 14.34 -2.94
CA ARG A 33 -6.89 14.77 -2.07
C ARG A 33 -8.22 14.54 -2.81
N MET A 34 -9.15 13.87 -2.14
CA MET A 34 -10.46 13.53 -2.69
C MET A 34 -11.47 14.65 -2.42
N ARG A 35 -12.55 14.69 -3.22
CA ARG A 35 -13.61 15.72 -3.11
C ARG A 35 -14.31 15.74 -1.75
N ASN A 36 -14.38 14.59 -1.10
CA ASN A 36 -14.94 14.43 0.26
C ASN A 36 -13.98 14.90 1.37
N GLY A 37 -12.79 15.41 1.02
CA GLY A 37 -11.78 15.82 1.99
C GLY A 37 -10.91 14.70 2.54
N ASN A 38 -11.06 13.45 2.10
CA ASN A 38 -10.15 12.36 2.48
C ASN A 38 -8.91 12.31 1.58
N PHE A 39 -7.95 11.48 1.95
CA PHE A 39 -6.71 11.23 1.20
C PHE A 39 -6.83 9.93 0.43
N GLY A 40 -6.74 10.01 -0.91
CA GLY A 40 -6.78 8.84 -1.77
C GLY A 40 -5.45 8.08 -1.83
N VAL A 41 -4.33 8.75 -1.56
CA VAL A 41 -3.00 8.11 -1.57
C VAL A 41 -2.17 8.63 -0.40
N ILE A 42 -1.49 7.71 0.27
CA ILE A 42 -0.44 8.04 1.25
C ILE A 42 0.89 7.43 0.79
N GLN A 43 1.98 8.01 1.27
CA GLN A 43 3.31 7.42 1.21
C GLN A 43 3.76 7.05 2.63
N VAL A 44 4.52 5.96 2.76
CA VAL A 44 5.09 5.51 4.02
C VAL A 44 6.40 4.76 3.76
N SER A 45 7.40 4.96 4.62
CA SER A 45 8.65 4.21 4.55
C SER A 45 8.55 2.96 5.43
N MET A 46 8.79 1.79 4.86
CA MET A 46 8.81 0.49 5.54
C MET A 46 10.17 -0.19 5.37
N ILE A 47 10.62 -0.94 6.38
CA ILE A 47 11.83 -1.76 6.28
C ILE A 47 11.43 -3.17 5.89
N GLY A 48 12.08 -3.74 4.88
CA GLY A 48 11.88 -5.11 4.45
C GLY A 48 13.21 -5.81 4.16
N ALA A 49 13.16 -7.10 3.84
CA ALA A 49 14.32 -7.87 3.45
C ALA A 49 14.70 -7.59 1.98
N ARG A 50 15.97 -7.74 1.60
CA ARG A 50 16.38 -7.57 0.21
C ARG A 50 15.83 -8.66 -0.71
N SER A 51 15.89 -9.91 -0.29
CA SER A 51 15.42 -11.08 -1.05
C SER A 51 15.23 -12.30 -0.13
N ALA A 52 14.70 -13.41 -0.64
CA ALA A 52 14.50 -14.61 0.17
C ALA A 52 15.80 -15.23 0.73
N GLY A 53 16.93 -15.02 0.06
CA GLY A 53 18.25 -15.51 0.51
C GLY A 53 19.13 -14.43 1.14
N ASP A 54 18.64 -13.19 1.25
CA ASP A 54 19.38 -12.05 1.80
C ASP A 54 18.44 -11.22 2.67
N SER A 55 18.55 -11.40 3.98
CA SER A 55 17.75 -10.71 4.99
C SER A 55 18.31 -9.33 5.35
N SER A 56 19.26 -8.78 4.59
CA SER A 56 19.68 -7.40 4.81
C SER A 56 18.53 -6.42 4.61
N ASP A 57 18.50 -5.43 5.49
CA ASP A 57 17.43 -4.42 5.50
C ASP A 57 17.49 -3.54 4.25
N VAL A 58 16.33 -3.39 3.62
CA VAL A 58 16.08 -2.44 2.54
C VAL A 58 14.94 -1.52 2.99
N ARG A 59 15.17 -0.22 2.88
CA ARG A 59 14.13 0.79 3.10
C ARG A 59 13.32 0.98 1.83
N TYR A 60 12.04 0.63 1.91
CA TYR A 60 11.08 0.80 0.83
C TYR A 60 10.25 2.06 1.06
N GLN A 61 10.19 2.95 0.06
CA GLN A 61 9.18 4.00 0.01
C GLN A 61 7.93 3.43 -0.68
N VAL A 62 6.89 3.21 0.12
CA VAL A 62 5.64 2.59 -0.32
C VAL A 62 4.60 3.67 -0.59
N LEU A 63 3.96 3.63 -1.74
CA LEU A 63 2.72 4.36 -2.03
C LEU A 63 1.54 3.42 -1.86
N ILE A 64 0.48 3.86 -1.19
CA ILE A 64 -0.72 3.05 -0.99
C ILE A 64 -1.94 3.82 -1.50
N ASP A 65 -2.67 3.18 -2.42
CA ASP A 65 -3.90 3.67 -3.01
C ASP A 65 -5.11 3.23 -2.19
N PHE A 66 -5.74 4.21 -1.55
CA PHE A 66 -6.91 4.09 -0.71
C PHE A 66 -8.18 4.67 -1.36
N ARG A 67 -8.16 5.04 -2.65
CA ARG A 67 -9.30 5.71 -3.29
C ARG A 67 -10.63 4.95 -3.17
N ASN A 68 -10.58 3.62 -3.07
CA ASN A 68 -11.75 2.74 -2.90
C ASN A 68 -11.86 2.13 -1.49
N PHE A 69 -10.96 2.49 -0.56
CA PHE A 69 -11.05 2.04 0.82
C PHE A 69 -12.21 2.75 1.54
N PRO A 70 -13.04 2.05 2.34
CA PRO A 70 -12.85 0.71 2.88
C PRO A 70 -13.59 -0.38 2.10
N SER A 71 -14.25 0.01 1.00
CA SER A 71 -15.10 -0.84 0.16
C SER A 71 -14.30 -1.92 -0.56
N SER A 72 -13.01 -1.68 -0.84
CA SER A 72 -12.10 -2.68 -1.40
C SER A 72 -10.74 -2.69 -0.69
N THR A 73 -10.01 -3.79 -0.87
CA THR A 73 -8.62 -3.90 -0.44
C THR A 73 -7.78 -2.79 -1.11
N PRO A 74 -6.98 -2.02 -0.35
CA PRO A 74 -6.06 -1.04 -0.93
C PRO A 74 -4.97 -1.71 -1.77
N VAL A 75 -4.32 -0.94 -2.64
CA VAL A 75 -3.19 -1.44 -3.46
C VAL A 75 -1.91 -0.70 -3.08
N ALA A 76 -0.83 -1.44 -2.88
CA ALA A 76 0.46 -0.89 -2.46
C ALA A 76 1.52 -1.04 -3.55
N TYR A 77 2.39 -0.04 -3.66
CA TYR A 77 3.40 0.08 -4.69
C TYR A 77 4.73 0.56 -4.11
N ILE A 78 5.85 0.09 -4.65
CA ILE A 78 7.18 0.60 -4.34
C ILE A 78 7.52 1.73 -5.30
N ARG A 79 7.84 2.89 -4.73
CA ARG A 79 8.42 4.05 -5.44
C ARG A 79 9.94 4.07 -5.37
N SER A 80 10.52 3.59 -4.27
CA SER A 80 11.96 3.48 -4.06
C SER A 80 12.27 2.26 -3.19
N PRO A 81 13.34 1.49 -3.46
CA PRO A 81 14.33 1.67 -4.53
C PRO A 81 13.76 1.39 -5.94
N SER A 82 14.55 1.63 -6.98
CA SER A 82 14.09 1.41 -8.36
C SER A 82 13.92 -0.08 -8.68
N SER A 83 13.11 -0.40 -9.70
CA SER A 83 12.80 -1.78 -10.12
C SER A 83 14.05 -2.66 -10.33
N SER A 84 15.11 -2.10 -10.91
CA SER A 84 16.38 -2.81 -11.17
C SER A 84 17.14 -3.20 -9.90
N GLU A 85 16.98 -2.41 -8.82
CA GLU A 85 17.64 -2.62 -7.53
C GLU A 85 16.88 -3.59 -6.62
N ILE A 86 15.56 -3.71 -6.81
CA ILE A 86 14.72 -4.62 -6.03
C ILE A 86 15.11 -6.07 -6.34
N ARG A 87 15.29 -6.92 -5.32
CA ARG A 87 15.47 -8.37 -5.48
C ARG A 87 14.38 -9.17 -4.76
N HIS A 88 13.38 -8.48 -4.23
CA HIS A 88 12.29 -9.06 -3.47
C HIS A 88 11.26 -9.72 -4.40
N CYS A 89 11.03 -11.02 -4.22
CA CYS A 89 10.20 -11.84 -5.11
C CYS A 89 8.69 -11.54 -5.04
N ASN A 90 8.19 -10.91 -3.97
CA ASN A 90 6.81 -10.42 -3.89
C ASN A 90 6.55 -9.08 -4.59
N ILE A 91 7.55 -8.45 -5.20
CA ILE A 91 7.40 -7.13 -5.81
C ILE A 91 7.49 -7.28 -7.32
N TYR A 92 6.45 -6.84 -8.04
CA TYR A 92 6.39 -6.90 -9.50
C TYR A 92 7.47 -6.03 -10.14
N ARG A 93 7.75 -6.24 -11.43
CA ARG A 93 8.54 -5.28 -12.21
C ARG A 93 7.78 -3.95 -12.33
N SER A 94 8.54 -2.89 -12.64
CA SER A 94 8.01 -1.56 -12.87
C SER A 94 6.94 -1.55 -13.95
N ASP A 95 5.84 -0.85 -13.67
CA ASP A 95 4.77 -0.57 -14.61
C ASP A 95 4.17 0.82 -14.33
N ARG A 96 3.30 1.30 -15.20
CA ARG A 96 2.57 2.57 -15.09
C ARG A 96 1.17 2.34 -14.56
N TYR A 97 0.79 3.10 -13.55
CA TYR A 97 -0.52 2.99 -12.90
C TYR A 97 -1.27 4.31 -13.00
N ALA A 98 -2.60 4.23 -13.08
CA ALA A 98 -3.47 5.40 -13.20
C ALA A 98 -3.31 6.40 -12.04
N LEU A 99 -2.84 5.95 -10.86
CA LEU A 99 -2.57 6.84 -9.73
C LEU A 99 -1.34 7.74 -9.96
N ALA A 100 -0.36 7.30 -10.73
CA ALA A 100 0.88 8.04 -10.97
C ALA A 100 1.41 7.71 -12.38
N PRO A 101 0.78 8.24 -13.45
CA PRO A 101 1.08 7.83 -14.83
C PRO A 101 2.50 8.19 -15.31
N ASN A 102 3.15 9.12 -14.63
CA ASN A 102 4.48 9.63 -14.97
C ASN A 102 5.58 9.10 -14.04
N ILE A 103 5.27 8.12 -13.18
CA ILE A 103 6.22 7.53 -12.24
C ILE A 103 6.15 6.02 -12.39
N ASP A 104 7.29 5.39 -12.62
CA ASP A 104 7.40 3.94 -12.61
C ASP A 104 7.24 3.42 -11.19
N LEU A 105 6.31 2.49 -11.01
CA LEU A 105 6.01 1.89 -9.71
C LEU A 105 6.07 0.38 -9.81
N CYS A 106 6.46 -0.28 -8.71
CA CYS A 106 6.45 -1.74 -8.63
C CYS A 106 5.33 -2.18 -7.69
N ALA A 107 4.27 -2.82 -8.18
CA ALA A 107 3.18 -3.29 -7.31
C ALA A 107 3.69 -4.35 -6.32
N ILE A 108 3.11 -4.36 -5.12
CA ILE A 108 3.36 -5.41 -4.12
C ILE A 108 2.31 -6.51 -4.31
N CYS A 109 2.78 -7.74 -4.51
CA CYS A 109 1.93 -8.92 -4.57
C CYS A 109 1.47 -9.31 -3.16
N ILE A 110 0.18 -9.10 -2.89
CA ILE A 110 -0.47 -9.49 -1.63
C ILE A 110 -1.02 -10.91 -1.63
N GLY A 111 -0.84 -11.65 -2.74
CA GLY A 111 -1.37 -13.01 -2.90
C GLY A 111 -2.89 -13.07 -2.74
N SER A 112 -3.38 -14.08 -2.02
CA SER A 112 -4.80 -14.27 -1.74
C SER A 112 -5.36 -13.39 -0.62
N TYR A 113 -4.56 -12.45 -0.08
CA TYR A 113 -4.96 -11.63 1.07
C TYR A 113 -6.20 -10.78 0.79
N ALA A 114 -6.45 -10.37 -0.45
CA ALA A 114 -7.65 -9.61 -0.81
C ALA A 114 -8.95 -10.31 -0.35
N GLY A 115 -9.04 -11.64 -0.51
CA GLY A 115 -10.19 -12.41 -0.05
C GLY A 115 -10.28 -12.55 1.48
N SER A 116 -9.16 -12.39 2.20
CA SER A 116 -9.16 -12.31 3.67
C SER A 116 -9.58 -10.93 4.15
N PHE A 117 -9.15 -9.88 3.45
CA PHE A 117 -9.52 -8.49 3.76
C PHE A 117 -11.02 -8.26 3.67
N GLU A 118 -11.68 -8.80 2.64
CA GLU A 118 -13.13 -8.69 2.45
C GLU A 118 -13.94 -9.35 3.58
N LYS A 119 -13.37 -10.35 4.27
CA LYS A 119 -13.98 -11.05 5.40
C LYS A 119 -13.76 -10.36 6.74
N LEU A 120 -12.90 -9.34 6.80
CA LEU A 120 -12.71 -8.57 8.02
C LEU A 120 -13.99 -7.79 8.33
N PRO A 121 -14.38 -7.63 9.61
CA PRO A 121 -15.44 -6.72 10.00
C PRO A 121 -15.30 -5.34 9.32
N GLU A 122 -16.42 -4.67 9.04
CA GLU A 122 -16.47 -3.34 8.41
C GLU A 122 -15.99 -2.20 9.34
N ASN A 123 -15.06 -2.51 10.25
CA ASN A 123 -14.36 -1.54 11.06
C ASN A 123 -13.13 -1.03 10.30
N ARG A 124 -13.16 0.27 9.96
CA ARG A 124 -12.10 0.92 9.16
C ARG A 124 -10.74 0.91 9.84
N GLU A 125 -10.68 1.21 11.13
CA GLU A 125 -9.43 1.26 11.90
C GLU A 125 -8.75 -0.12 11.89
N MET A 126 -9.53 -1.17 12.16
CA MET A 126 -9.03 -2.54 12.11
C MET A 126 -8.61 -2.95 10.69
N ARG A 127 -9.41 -2.67 9.66
CA ARG A 127 -9.04 -2.96 8.25
C ARG A 127 -7.75 -2.26 7.83
N LEU A 128 -7.59 -0.99 8.20
CA LEU A 128 -6.39 -0.20 7.93
C LEU A 128 -5.17 -0.80 8.62
N GLY A 129 -5.27 -1.11 9.91
CA GLY A 129 -4.19 -1.74 10.67
C GLY A 129 -3.80 -3.11 10.12
N CYS A 130 -4.79 -3.96 9.83
CA CYS A 130 -4.56 -5.28 9.21
C CYS A 130 -3.85 -5.17 7.86
N PHE A 131 -4.25 -4.23 7.00
CA PHE A 131 -3.62 -4.05 5.69
C PHE A 131 -2.18 -3.54 5.81
N LEU A 132 -1.92 -2.53 6.65
CA LEU A 132 -0.55 -2.03 6.86
C LEU A 132 0.38 -3.11 7.42
N ASN A 133 -0.11 -3.89 8.40
CA ASN A 133 0.61 -5.03 8.93
C ASN A 133 0.88 -6.09 7.86
N GLN A 134 -0.07 -6.33 6.94
CA GLN A 134 0.12 -7.26 5.84
C GLN A 134 1.22 -6.79 4.89
N ILE A 135 1.26 -5.50 4.52
CA ILE A 135 2.33 -4.97 3.67
C ILE A 135 3.69 -5.11 4.37
N GLN A 136 3.76 -4.73 5.64
CA GLN A 136 4.98 -4.90 6.44
C GLN A 136 5.41 -6.37 6.50
N TYR A 137 4.47 -7.29 6.73
CA TYR A 137 4.74 -8.73 6.74
C TYR A 137 5.30 -9.23 5.41
N ILE A 138 4.69 -8.83 4.28
CA ILE A 138 5.15 -9.23 2.94
C ILE A 138 6.57 -8.72 2.69
N LEU A 139 6.86 -7.47 3.02
CA LEU A 139 8.18 -6.88 2.82
C LEU A 139 9.25 -7.51 3.72
N SER A 140 8.87 -7.97 4.92
CA SER A 140 9.79 -8.68 5.82
C SER A 140 9.96 -10.16 5.49
N ASN A 141 9.01 -10.76 4.76
CA ASN A 141 8.97 -12.21 4.51
C ASN A 141 8.85 -12.51 3.01
N PRO A 142 9.95 -12.39 2.23
CA PRO A 142 9.95 -12.74 0.82
C PRO A 142 9.50 -14.20 0.63
N ASN A 143 8.49 -14.41 -0.20
CA ASN A 143 7.96 -15.73 -0.54
C ASN A 143 8.60 -16.21 -1.86
N PRO A 144 9.53 -17.18 -1.85
CA PRO A 144 10.20 -17.67 -3.06
C PRO A 144 9.24 -18.23 -4.12
N LYS A 145 8.00 -18.58 -3.74
CA LYS A 145 6.97 -19.10 -4.63
C LYS A 145 6.13 -18.00 -5.30
N SER A 146 6.36 -16.73 -4.95
CA SER A 146 5.72 -15.60 -5.60
C SER A 146 6.10 -15.54 -7.08
N LYS A 147 5.12 -15.35 -7.95
CA LYS A 147 5.31 -15.18 -9.40
C LYS A 147 5.42 -13.71 -9.83
N ALA A 148 5.61 -12.79 -8.87
CA ALA A 148 5.57 -11.37 -9.18
C ALA A 148 6.77 -10.88 -10.00
N ARG A 149 7.95 -11.49 -9.80
CA ARG A 149 9.19 -11.07 -10.43
C ARG A 149 9.86 -12.21 -11.18
#